data_AF-A0A960M2T7-F1
#
_entry.id   AF-A0A960M2T7-F1
#
_cell.length_a   1.000
_cell.length_b   1.000
_cell.length_c   1.000
_cell.angle_alpha   90.00
_cell.angle_beta   90.00
_cell.angle_gamma   90.00
#
_symmetry.space_group_name_H-M   'P 1'
#
loop_
_entity.id
_entity.type
_entity.pdbx_description
1 polymer ?
#
loop_
_entity_poly.entity_id
_entity_poly.type
_entity_poly.pdbx_seq_one_letter_code
_entity_poly.pdbx_strand_id
1 'polypeptide(L)'
;MKDKREFYQILSELEGKDFTEYERVVGDYDFSRFVVRITRVPVQADDEKVVIVIRVPQSIAGFPAYIFNTPIRRTALEDLLTRKVAESLSDLARFNDDGVAVRRVHLPAPGQKILPRSSLQVSEDLIEARVEVRFPIKRGRIVSAGLIDTFFSDLPELVNRSLLYCNLNPSEIDTSVFLMEDADQARSLLSSRGLVGFVSEGSLLGRDGGTDLPDYGQDQALSV
;
A
#
# COMPACT_ATOMS: atom_id res chain seq x y z
N MET A 1 12.51 -14.75 -14.93
CA MET A 1 12.65 -13.44 -14.25
C MET A 1 13.58 -12.62 -15.11
N LYS A 2 13.15 -11.42 -15.54
CA LYS A 2 13.92 -10.51 -16.41
C LYS A 2 14.58 -9.43 -15.55
N ASP A 3 15.71 -8.89 -15.98
CA ASP A 3 16.36 -7.77 -15.28
C ASP A 3 15.62 -6.44 -15.55
N LYS A 4 15.79 -5.45 -14.67
CA LYS A 4 15.25 -4.09 -14.85
C LYS A 4 15.72 -3.43 -16.14
N ARG A 5 16.91 -3.77 -16.65
CA ARG A 5 17.41 -3.26 -17.95
C ARG A 5 16.58 -3.77 -19.13
N GLU A 6 16.24 -5.06 -19.11
CA GLU A 6 15.35 -5.64 -20.13
C GLU A 6 13.97 -5.01 -20.05
N PHE A 7 13.46 -4.78 -18.84
CA PHE A 7 12.17 -4.11 -18.66
C PHE A 7 12.17 -2.68 -19.21
N TYR A 8 13.24 -1.92 -18.97
CA TYR A 8 13.42 -0.57 -19.51
C TYR A 8 13.40 -0.57 -21.04
N GLN A 9 14.09 -1.53 -21.66
CA GLN A 9 14.11 -1.71 -23.12
C GLN A 9 12.72 -2.02 -23.65
N ILE A 10 11.99 -2.96 -23.03
CA ILE A 10 10.60 -3.28 -23.40
C ILE A 10 9.75 -2.01 -23.37
N LEU A 11 9.77 -1.24 -22.27
CA LEU A 11 8.98 -0.01 -22.16
C LEU A 11 9.35 1.02 -23.24
N SER A 12 10.65 1.21 -23.51
CA SER A 12 11.13 2.16 -24.51
C SER A 12 10.67 1.80 -25.94
N GLU A 13 10.59 0.51 -26.25
CA GLU A 13 10.11 0.01 -27.55
C GLU A 13 8.58 0.08 -27.70
N LEU A 14 7.83 0.34 -26.63
CA LEU A 14 6.38 0.46 -26.69
C LEU A 14 5.92 1.86 -27.13
N GLU A 15 6.79 2.86 -27.11
CA GLU A 15 6.44 4.23 -27.50
C GLU A 15 5.76 4.27 -28.88
N GLY A 16 4.58 4.89 -28.95
CA GLY A 16 3.84 5.05 -30.21
C GLY A 16 3.15 3.79 -30.74
N LYS A 17 3.23 2.65 -30.04
CA LYS A 17 2.55 1.41 -30.42
C LYS A 17 1.08 1.37 -29.97
N ASP A 18 0.32 0.38 -30.42
CA ASP A 18 -1.07 0.16 -30.01
C ASP A 18 -1.16 -0.42 -28.60
N PHE A 19 -2.28 -0.18 -27.89
CA PHE A 19 -2.47 -0.58 -26.49
C PHE A 19 -2.26 -2.09 -26.23
N THR A 20 -2.61 -2.95 -27.20
CA THR A 20 -2.43 -4.42 -27.10
C THR A 20 -0.96 -4.82 -26.90
N GLU A 21 -0.02 -3.99 -27.31
CA GLU A 21 1.42 -4.27 -27.16
C GLU A 21 1.88 -4.23 -25.70
N TYR A 22 1.08 -3.68 -24.78
CA TYR A 22 1.36 -3.81 -23.35
C TYR A 22 1.34 -5.28 -22.86
N GLU A 23 0.78 -6.24 -23.60
CA GLU A 23 0.93 -7.67 -23.26
C GLU A 23 2.41 -8.09 -23.12
N ARG A 24 3.32 -7.41 -23.85
CA ARG A 24 4.77 -7.66 -23.78
C ARG A 24 5.38 -7.36 -22.40
N VAL A 25 4.71 -6.54 -21.57
CA VAL A 25 5.17 -6.24 -20.21
C VAL A 25 4.74 -7.30 -19.19
N VAL A 26 3.94 -8.29 -19.55
CA VAL A 26 3.57 -9.38 -18.63
C VAL A 26 4.83 -10.17 -18.25
N GLY A 27 5.04 -10.35 -16.94
CA GLY A 27 6.20 -11.05 -16.41
C GLY A 27 6.66 -10.56 -15.04
N ASP A 28 7.77 -11.15 -14.58
CA ASP A 28 8.45 -10.82 -13.33
C ASP A 28 9.78 -10.12 -13.63
N TYR A 29 9.97 -8.93 -13.04
CA TYR A 29 11.12 -8.05 -13.26
C TYR A 29 11.85 -7.79 -11.95
N ASP A 30 13.16 -8.07 -11.93
CA ASP A 30 14.01 -7.89 -10.77
C ASP A 30 14.60 -6.47 -10.74
N PHE A 31 14.27 -5.69 -9.70
CA PHE A 31 14.81 -4.36 -9.42
C PHE A 31 15.91 -4.39 -8.35
N SER A 32 16.54 -5.55 -8.15
CA SER A 32 17.58 -5.87 -7.18
C SER A 32 17.12 -5.89 -5.71
N ARG A 33 16.33 -4.89 -5.28
CA ARG A 33 15.78 -4.83 -3.91
C ARG A 33 14.36 -5.38 -3.79
N PHE A 34 13.65 -5.42 -4.91
CA PHE A 34 12.27 -5.89 -5.00
C PHE A 34 12.01 -6.44 -6.39
N VAL A 35 10.95 -7.22 -6.53
CA VAL A 35 10.47 -7.75 -7.81
C VAL A 35 9.14 -7.09 -8.14
N VAL A 36 8.98 -6.63 -9.38
CA VAL A 36 7.71 -6.20 -9.93
C VAL A 36 7.13 -7.32 -10.76
N ARG A 37 5.94 -7.78 -10.38
CA ARG A 37 5.18 -8.80 -11.11
C ARG A 37 3.97 -8.17 -11.78
N ILE A 38 3.85 -8.38 -13.09
CA ILE A 38 2.72 -7.98 -13.91
C ILE A 38 2.10 -9.27 -14.46
N THR A 39 0.94 -9.67 -13.90
CA THR A 39 0.31 -10.95 -14.26
C THR A 39 -0.55 -10.85 -15.52
N ARG A 40 -1.24 -9.72 -15.69
CA ARG A 40 -2.12 -9.48 -16.84
C ARG A 40 -2.22 -7.98 -17.10
N VAL A 41 -2.37 -7.63 -18.37
CA VAL A 41 -2.79 -6.31 -18.81
C VAL A 41 -4.17 -6.46 -19.46
N PRO A 42 -5.15 -5.57 -19.19
CA PRO A 42 -6.43 -5.59 -19.89
C PRO A 42 -6.25 -5.53 -21.41
N VAL A 43 -7.13 -6.19 -22.16
CA VAL A 43 -7.06 -6.25 -23.64
C VAL A 43 -7.67 -5.01 -24.31
N GLN A 44 -8.47 -4.24 -23.57
CA GLN A 44 -9.17 -3.06 -24.07
C GLN A 44 -8.71 -1.80 -23.34
N ALA A 45 -8.51 -0.73 -24.11
CA ALA A 45 -8.01 0.56 -23.64
C ALA A 45 -8.97 1.31 -22.70
N ASP A 46 -10.22 0.84 -22.56
CA ASP A 46 -11.22 1.44 -21.67
C ASP A 46 -10.82 1.32 -20.19
N ASP A 47 -9.93 0.38 -19.87
CA ASP A 47 -9.35 0.23 -18.54
C ASP A 47 -7.82 0.33 -18.62
N GLU A 48 -7.31 1.56 -18.54
CA GLU A 48 -5.87 1.84 -18.47
C GLU A 48 -5.23 1.33 -17.17
N LYS A 49 -5.99 0.72 -16.26
CA LYS A 49 -5.53 0.33 -14.93
C LYS A 49 -4.99 -1.09 -14.93
N VAL A 50 -3.72 -1.23 -14.58
CA VAL A 50 -3.03 -2.51 -14.45
C VAL A 50 -2.66 -2.73 -12.99
N VAL A 51 -3.12 -3.84 -12.42
CA VAL A 51 -2.68 -4.26 -11.09
C VAL A 51 -1.32 -4.92 -11.20
N ILE A 52 -0.34 -4.36 -10.51
CA ILE A 52 1.00 -4.93 -10.37
C ILE A 52 1.22 -5.38 -8.92
N VAL A 53 2.10 -6.35 -8.73
CA VAL A 53 2.51 -6.83 -7.41
C VAL A 53 3.97 -6.49 -7.19
N ILE A 54 4.25 -5.73 -6.14
CA ILE A 54 5.59 -5.40 -5.67
C ILE A 54 5.94 -6.40 -4.57
N ARG A 55 7.07 -7.10 -4.73
CA ARG A 55 7.55 -8.12 -3.80
C ARG A 55 8.88 -7.72 -3.21
N VAL A 56 8.92 -7.52 -1.91
CA VAL A 56 10.15 -7.18 -1.18
C VAL A 56 10.53 -8.36 -0.30
N PRO A 57 11.65 -9.06 -0.54
CA PRO A 57 12.12 -10.14 0.34
C PRO A 57 12.33 -9.64 1.76
N GLN A 58 12.04 -10.45 2.79
CA GLN A 58 12.24 -10.06 4.18
C GLN A 58 13.71 -9.79 4.52
N SER A 59 14.66 -10.43 3.82
CA SER A 59 16.09 -10.12 3.91
C SER A 59 16.43 -8.68 3.52
N ILE A 60 15.56 -8.02 2.75
CA ILE A 60 15.68 -6.61 2.34
C ILE A 60 14.74 -5.73 3.19
N ALA A 61 13.49 -6.15 3.37
CA ALA A 61 12.49 -5.40 4.12
C ALA A 61 12.87 -5.25 5.60
N GLY A 62 13.49 -6.28 6.19
CA GLY A 62 14.14 -6.21 7.49
C GLY A 62 13.20 -6.10 8.69
N PHE A 63 11.92 -6.49 8.54
CA PHE A 63 10.95 -6.44 9.65
C PHE A 63 11.27 -7.53 10.69
N PRO A 64 11.46 -7.18 11.98
CA PRO A 64 11.64 -8.17 13.03
C PRO A 64 10.47 -9.15 13.14
N ALA A 65 10.73 -10.46 13.26
CA ALA A 65 9.66 -11.47 13.28
C ALA A 65 8.59 -11.24 14.37
N TYR A 66 8.95 -10.65 15.51
CA TYR A 66 8.03 -10.43 16.62
C TYR A 66 6.88 -9.46 16.27
N ILE A 67 6.99 -8.62 15.25
CA ILE A 67 5.90 -7.70 14.86
C ILE A 67 4.88 -8.31 13.90
N PHE A 68 5.08 -9.55 13.42
CA PHE A 68 4.12 -10.25 12.54
C PHE A 68 4.00 -11.76 12.80
N ASN A 69 4.49 -12.23 13.96
CA ASN A 69 4.47 -13.64 14.37
C ASN A 69 3.08 -14.16 14.76
N THR A 70 2.09 -13.30 14.97
CA THR A 70 0.69 -13.67 15.18
C THR A 70 -0.20 -13.08 14.09
N PRO A 71 -1.38 -13.67 13.78
CA PRO A 71 -2.30 -13.11 12.78
C PRO A 71 -2.74 -11.68 13.09
N ILE A 72 -2.92 -11.33 14.37
CA ILE A 72 -3.34 -9.99 14.80
C ILE A 72 -2.22 -8.98 14.57
N ARG A 73 -1.00 -9.30 15.00
CA ARG A 73 0.18 -8.43 14.79
C ARG A 73 0.47 -8.23 13.31
N ARG A 74 0.39 -9.31 12.53
CA ARG A 74 0.53 -9.28 11.08
C ARG A 74 -0.51 -8.37 10.42
N THR A 75 -1.78 -8.49 10.81
CA THR A 75 -2.85 -7.63 10.28
C THR A 75 -2.61 -6.15 10.59
N ALA A 76 -2.12 -5.85 11.81
CA ALA A 76 -1.79 -4.49 12.21
C ALA A 76 -0.63 -3.91 11.38
N LEU A 77 0.43 -4.71 11.18
CA LEU A 77 1.56 -4.33 10.33
C LEU A 77 1.12 -4.14 8.88
N GLU A 78 0.32 -5.05 8.33
CA GLU A 78 -0.20 -4.96 6.96
C GLU A 78 -1.01 -3.67 6.74
N ASP A 79 -1.86 -3.31 7.71
CA ASP A 79 -2.63 -2.06 7.69
C ASP A 79 -1.74 -0.82 7.76
N LEU A 80 -0.76 -0.80 8.68
CA LEU A 80 0.20 0.30 8.81
C LEU A 80 1.00 0.51 7.53
N LEU A 81 1.56 -0.56 6.96
CA LEU A 81 2.33 -0.48 5.71
C LEU A 81 1.44 -0.04 4.54
N THR A 82 0.18 -0.48 4.50
CA THR A 82 -0.79 0.00 3.50
C THR A 82 -0.99 1.52 3.61
N ARG A 83 -1.08 2.05 4.84
CA ARG A 83 -1.16 3.51 5.07
C ARG A 83 0.10 4.24 4.63
N LYS A 84 1.29 3.71 4.96
CA LYS A 84 2.58 4.29 4.54
C LYS A 84 2.75 4.30 3.02
N VAL A 85 2.29 3.26 2.34
CA VAL A 85 2.25 3.23 0.86
C VAL A 85 1.31 4.31 0.34
N ALA A 86 0.11 4.44 0.88
CA ALA A 86 -0.85 5.46 0.46
C ALA A 86 -0.37 6.90 0.72
N GLU A 87 0.29 7.14 1.86
CA GLU A 87 0.94 8.41 2.23
C GLU A 87 2.06 8.73 1.24
N SER A 88 2.99 7.80 1.02
CA SER A 88 4.08 8.00 0.06
C SER A 88 3.59 8.22 -1.37
N LEU A 89 2.49 7.59 -1.80
CA LEU A 89 1.87 7.87 -3.11
C LEU A 89 1.25 9.26 -3.18
N SER A 90 0.77 9.78 -2.05
CA SER A 90 0.22 11.13 -1.97
C SER A 90 1.33 12.18 -2.05
N ASP A 91 2.47 11.93 -1.40
CA ASP A 91 3.65 12.80 -1.45
C ASP A 91 4.31 12.84 -2.82
N LEU A 92 4.31 11.71 -3.54
CA LEU A 92 4.85 11.59 -4.89
C LEU A 92 3.89 12.13 -5.98
N ALA A 93 2.69 12.57 -5.59
CA ALA A 93 1.73 13.09 -6.55
C ALA A 93 2.26 14.35 -7.24
N ARG A 94 2.35 14.29 -8.58
CA ARG A 94 2.67 15.46 -9.41
C ARG A 94 1.40 16.23 -9.71
N PHE A 95 1.48 17.53 -9.90
CA PHE A 95 0.34 18.37 -10.29
C PHE A 95 0.49 18.79 -11.76
N ASN A 96 -0.61 18.79 -12.52
CA ASN A 96 -0.63 19.38 -13.86
C ASN A 96 -0.67 20.92 -13.78
N ASP A 97 -0.63 21.58 -14.94
CA ASP A 97 -0.65 23.05 -15.05
C ASP A 97 -1.91 23.69 -14.42
N ASP A 98 -3.00 22.92 -14.29
CA ASP A 98 -4.26 23.31 -13.65
C ASP A 98 -4.29 23.04 -12.13
N GLY A 99 -3.19 22.58 -11.54
CA GLY A 99 -3.10 22.24 -10.12
C GLY A 99 -3.80 20.93 -9.73
N VAL A 100 -4.15 20.08 -10.69
CA VAL A 100 -4.78 18.77 -10.48
C VAL A 100 -3.72 17.69 -10.29
N ALA A 101 -3.84 16.90 -9.23
CA ALA A 101 -2.94 15.79 -8.94
C ALA A 101 -3.04 14.68 -10.02
N VAL A 102 -1.95 14.45 -10.73
CA VAL A 102 -1.77 13.36 -11.69
C VAL A 102 -1.22 12.14 -10.96
N ARG A 103 -2.12 11.26 -10.53
CA ARG A 103 -1.77 9.99 -9.87
C ARG A 103 -1.72 8.86 -10.89
N ARG A 104 -0.51 8.40 -11.22
CA ARG A 104 -0.28 7.23 -12.08
C ARG A 104 -0.36 5.92 -11.31
N VAL A 105 0.00 5.94 -10.04
CA VAL A 105 -0.09 4.78 -9.14
C VAL A 105 -1.18 5.05 -8.11
N HIS A 106 -1.98 4.03 -7.82
CA HIS A 106 -3.08 4.09 -6.88
C HIS A 106 -3.07 2.86 -5.98
N LEU A 107 -3.27 3.12 -4.69
CA LEU A 107 -3.61 2.11 -3.69
C LEU A 107 -4.74 2.69 -2.83
N PRO A 108 -5.84 1.95 -2.61
CA PRO A 108 -6.93 2.43 -1.75
C PRO A 108 -6.47 2.49 -0.29
N ALA A 109 -6.48 3.70 0.27
CA ALA A 109 -6.14 3.92 1.68
C ALA A 109 -7.21 3.33 2.61
N PRO A 110 -6.83 2.63 3.70
CA PRO A 110 -7.78 2.11 4.67
C PRO A 110 -8.40 3.24 5.51
N GLY A 111 -9.69 3.09 5.86
CA GLY A 111 -10.37 3.95 6.86
C GLY A 111 -9.91 3.64 8.29
N GLN A 112 -10.67 4.02 9.32
CA GLN A 112 -10.24 3.84 10.72
C GLN A 112 -10.06 2.38 11.18
N LYS A 113 -10.71 1.43 10.49
CA LYS A 113 -10.71 0.02 10.90
C LYS A 113 -9.49 -0.71 10.35
N ILE A 114 -8.76 -1.37 11.25
CA ILE A 114 -7.69 -2.32 10.94
C ILE A 114 -8.32 -3.66 10.58
N LEU A 115 -8.18 -4.09 9.32
CA LEU A 115 -8.77 -5.32 8.78
C LEU A 115 -7.75 -6.06 7.92
N PRO A 116 -7.81 -7.41 7.87
CA PRO A 116 -7.05 -8.18 6.89
C PRO A 116 -7.44 -7.78 5.47
N ARG A 117 -6.45 -7.49 4.62
CA ARG A 117 -6.68 -7.05 3.23
C ARG A 117 -5.71 -7.74 2.28
N SER A 118 -6.10 -7.83 1.01
CA SER A 118 -5.23 -8.31 -0.06
C SER A 118 -4.38 -7.21 -0.68
N SER A 119 -4.56 -5.94 -0.31
CA SER A 119 -3.75 -4.83 -0.82
C SER A 119 -2.28 -4.95 -0.41
N LEU A 120 -2.02 -5.47 0.79
CA LEU A 120 -0.68 -5.72 1.30
C LEU A 120 -0.67 -6.96 2.18
N GLN A 121 0.29 -7.86 1.96
CA GLN A 121 0.44 -9.10 2.73
C GLN A 121 1.88 -9.26 3.20
N VAL A 122 2.06 -9.62 4.47
CA VAL A 122 3.36 -9.88 5.08
C VAL A 122 3.49 -11.36 5.41
N SER A 123 4.60 -11.96 4.98
CA SER A 123 4.97 -13.34 5.28
C SER A 123 6.37 -13.40 5.90
N GLU A 124 6.79 -14.60 6.29
CA GLU A 124 8.15 -14.86 6.76
C GLU A 124 9.20 -14.68 5.65
N ASP A 125 8.80 -14.87 4.39
CA ASP A 125 9.72 -14.80 3.25
C ASP A 125 9.76 -13.40 2.61
N LEU A 126 8.61 -12.73 2.53
CA LEU A 126 8.46 -11.48 1.76
C LEU A 126 7.26 -10.63 2.18
N ILE A 127 7.27 -9.39 1.70
CA ILE A 127 6.13 -8.46 1.68
C ILE A 127 5.62 -8.35 0.25
N GLU A 128 4.30 -8.47 0.08
CA GLU A 128 3.60 -8.27 -1.19
C GLU A 128 2.69 -7.05 -1.10
N ALA A 129 2.93 -6.02 -1.91
CA ALA A 129 2.04 -4.87 -2.08
C ALA A 129 1.40 -4.90 -3.47
N ARG A 130 0.07 -4.79 -3.55
CA ARG A 130 -0.70 -4.78 -4.79
C ARG A 130 -1.16 -3.36 -5.06
N VAL A 131 -0.65 -2.77 -6.13
CA VAL A 131 -0.96 -1.39 -6.53
C VAL A 131 -1.51 -1.37 -7.94
N GLU A 132 -2.38 -0.39 -8.21
CA GLU A 132 -2.90 -0.11 -9.54
C GLU A 132 -2.01 0.92 -10.22
N VAL A 133 -1.58 0.66 -11.45
CA VAL A 133 -0.79 1.59 -12.27
C VAL A 133 -1.56 1.90 -13.54
N ARG A 134 -1.70 3.19 -13.88
CA ARG A 134 -2.29 3.62 -15.15
C ARG A 134 -1.27 3.52 -16.27
N PHE A 135 -1.65 2.83 -17.32
CA PHE A 135 -0.89 2.57 -18.53
C PHE A 135 -1.34 3.57 -19.60
N PRO A 136 -0.67 4.71 -19.74
CA PRO A 136 -1.18 5.85 -20.48
C PRO A 136 -1.19 5.59 -21.99
N ILE A 137 -2.24 6.11 -22.64
CA ILE A 137 -2.32 6.22 -24.09
C ILE A 137 -2.66 7.66 -24.49
N LYS A 138 -2.21 8.07 -25.67
CA LYS A 138 -2.54 9.35 -26.29
C LYS A 138 -2.93 9.09 -27.74
N ARG A 139 -4.17 9.44 -28.09
CA ARG A 139 -4.73 9.21 -29.44
C ARG A 139 -4.61 7.73 -29.89
N GLY A 140 -4.88 6.80 -28.97
CA GLY A 140 -4.80 5.35 -29.21
C GLY A 140 -3.40 4.75 -29.23
N ARG A 141 -2.35 5.55 -28.99
CA ARG A 141 -0.96 5.08 -28.97
C ARG A 141 -0.35 5.16 -27.58
N ILE A 142 0.51 4.22 -27.23
CA ILE A 142 1.23 4.14 -25.95
C ILE A 142 2.16 5.34 -25.76
N VAL A 143 2.17 5.88 -24.53
CA VAL A 143 3.13 6.91 -24.06
C VAL A 143 4.01 6.34 -22.95
N SER A 144 5.17 5.81 -23.32
CA SER A 144 6.07 5.05 -22.44
C SER A 144 6.79 5.90 -21.40
N ALA A 145 7.11 7.16 -21.71
CA ALA A 145 7.95 8.01 -20.86
C ALA A 145 7.43 8.11 -19.41
N GLY A 146 6.12 8.25 -19.25
CA GLY A 146 5.53 8.34 -17.91
C GLY A 146 5.43 7.00 -17.17
N LEU A 147 5.43 5.87 -17.88
CA LEU A 147 5.57 4.56 -17.25
C LEU A 147 7.00 4.31 -16.80
N ILE A 148 7.98 4.73 -17.59
CA ILE A 148 9.39 4.65 -17.23
C ILE A 148 9.62 5.41 -15.91
N ASP A 149 9.13 6.64 -15.80
CA ASP A 149 9.18 7.40 -14.53
C ASP A 149 8.50 6.64 -13.39
N THR A 150 7.32 6.06 -13.64
CA THR A 150 6.57 5.32 -12.61
C THR A 150 7.38 4.14 -12.08
N PHE A 151 7.91 3.29 -12.97
CA PHE A 151 8.61 2.07 -12.59
C PHE A 151 10.05 2.30 -12.09
N PHE A 152 10.75 3.31 -12.61
CA PHE A 152 12.18 3.52 -12.35
C PHE A 152 12.48 4.69 -11.41
N SER A 153 11.50 5.54 -11.11
CA SER A 153 11.63 6.62 -10.12
C SER A 153 10.63 6.45 -8.98
N ASP A 154 9.33 6.40 -9.30
CA ASP A 154 8.29 6.48 -8.27
C ASP A 154 8.19 5.19 -7.42
N LEU A 155 8.23 4.00 -8.04
CA LEU A 155 8.17 2.73 -7.31
C LEU A 155 9.39 2.45 -6.42
N PRO A 156 10.65 2.66 -6.85
CA PRO A 156 11.79 2.53 -5.96
C PRO A 156 11.71 3.46 -4.75
N GLU A 157 11.27 4.70 -4.94
CA GLU A 157 11.08 5.65 -3.85
C GLU A 157 9.96 5.22 -2.91
N LEU A 158 8.83 4.75 -3.46
CA LEU A 158 7.72 4.17 -2.70
C LEU A 158 8.20 3.01 -1.81
N VAL A 159 8.93 2.04 -2.36
CA VAL A 159 9.48 0.90 -1.62
C VAL A 159 10.40 1.37 -0.50
N ASN A 160 11.33 2.29 -0.81
CA ASN A 160 12.26 2.81 0.18
C ASN A 160 11.54 3.51 1.34
N ARG A 161 10.50 4.31 1.07
CA ARG A 161 9.80 5.08 2.10
C ARG A 161 8.82 4.26 2.94
N SER A 162 8.25 3.19 2.37
CA SER A 162 7.08 2.52 2.97
C SER A 162 7.27 1.06 3.30
N LEU A 163 8.23 0.35 2.70
CA LEU A 163 8.35 -1.12 2.81
C LEU A 163 9.71 -1.59 3.36
N LEU A 164 10.58 -0.69 3.81
CA LEU A 164 11.87 -1.03 4.44
C LEU A 164 11.89 -0.59 5.90
N TYR A 165 12.03 -1.53 6.82
CA TYR A 165 12.00 -1.30 8.26
C TYR A 165 13.01 -0.23 8.72
N CYS A 166 14.23 -0.24 8.16
CA CYS A 166 15.27 0.72 8.51
C CYS A 166 14.95 2.18 8.14
N ASN A 167 13.95 2.40 7.29
CA ASN A 167 13.50 3.74 6.87
C ASN A 167 12.20 4.16 7.55
N LEU A 168 11.60 3.30 8.36
CA LEU A 168 10.39 3.57 9.12
C LEU A 168 10.74 3.84 10.58
N ASN A 169 9.83 4.51 11.31
CA ASN A 169 9.99 4.73 12.74
C ASN A 169 9.65 3.43 13.51
N PRO A 170 10.61 2.78 14.18
CA PRO A 170 10.35 1.55 14.92
C PRO A 170 9.30 1.72 16.03
N SER A 171 9.31 2.87 16.70
CA SER A 171 8.37 3.16 17.78
C SER A 171 6.93 3.26 17.28
N GLU A 172 6.73 3.81 16.08
CA GLU A 172 5.40 3.91 15.45
C GLU A 172 4.87 2.51 15.07
N ILE A 173 5.75 1.65 14.56
CA ILE A 173 5.43 0.27 14.21
C ILE A 173 5.04 -0.51 15.46
N ASP A 174 5.90 -0.51 16.48
CA ASP A 174 5.65 -1.22 17.73
C ASP A 174 4.34 -0.74 18.37
N THR A 175 4.12 0.58 18.42
CA THR A 175 2.88 1.15 18.98
C THR A 175 1.66 0.67 18.20
N SER A 176 1.68 0.73 16.87
CA SER A 176 0.53 0.32 16.04
C SER A 176 0.20 -1.17 16.19
N VAL A 177 1.24 -2.01 16.23
CA VAL A 177 1.11 -3.47 16.35
C VAL A 177 0.63 -3.86 17.75
N PHE A 178 1.22 -3.29 18.80
CA PHE A 178 0.88 -3.62 20.19
C PHE A 178 -0.49 -3.09 20.58
N LEU A 179 -0.91 -1.90 20.10
CA LEU A 179 -2.27 -1.40 20.34
C LEU A 179 -3.34 -2.33 19.75
N MET A 180 -3.10 -2.89 18.56
CA MET A 180 -4.03 -3.84 17.96
C MET A 180 -4.07 -5.17 18.74
N GLU A 181 -2.92 -5.61 19.26
CA GLU A 181 -2.84 -6.80 20.12
C GLU A 181 -3.56 -6.59 21.46
N ASP A 182 -3.37 -5.45 22.12
CA ASP A 182 -4.06 -5.10 23.36
C ASP A 182 -5.58 -5.06 23.17
N ALA A 183 -6.04 -4.47 22.06
CA ALA A 183 -7.45 -4.44 21.71
C ALA A 183 -8.03 -5.86 21.47
N ASP A 184 -7.24 -6.77 20.90
CA ASP A 184 -7.64 -8.17 20.71
C ASP A 184 -7.70 -8.94 22.03
N GLN A 185 -6.69 -8.77 22.89
CA GLN A 185 -6.67 -9.35 24.23
C GLN A 185 -7.85 -8.87 25.08
N ALA A 186 -8.13 -7.56 25.07
CA ALA A 186 -9.28 -6.99 25.77
C ALA A 186 -10.60 -7.63 25.31
N ARG A 187 -10.79 -7.80 23.99
CA ARG A 187 -11.96 -8.50 23.42
C ARG A 187 -12.04 -9.95 23.87
N SER A 188 -10.92 -10.67 23.93
CA SER A 188 -10.88 -12.08 24.34
C SER A 188 -11.30 -12.31 25.81
N LEU A 189 -11.07 -11.32 26.67
CA LEU A 189 -11.37 -11.40 28.10
C LEU A 189 -12.84 -11.12 28.43
N LEU A 190 -13.61 -10.51 27.52
CA LEU A 190 -15.00 -10.09 27.77
C LEU A 190 -15.87 -11.25 28.27
N SER A 191 -15.92 -12.36 27.53
CA SER A 191 -16.76 -13.50 27.85
C SER A 191 -16.38 -14.15 29.19
N SER A 192 -15.07 -14.26 29.48
CA SER A 192 -14.58 -14.83 30.74
C SER A 192 -14.96 -14.00 31.98
N ARG A 193 -15.24 -12.70 31.77
CA ARG A 193 -15.67 -11.76 32.81
C ARG A 193 -17.18 -11.52 32.82
N GLY A 194 -17.95 -12.25 32.01
CA GLY A 194 -19.40 -12.04 31.89
C GLY A 194 -19.78 -10.70 31.27
N LEU A 195 -18.89 -10.09 30.49
CA LEU A 195 -19.11 -8.81 29.82
C LEU A 195 -19.45 -9.04 28.34
N VAL A 196 -20.28 -8.16 27.77
CA VAL A 196 -20.62 -8.14 26.33
C VAL A 196 -19.92 -7.01 25.57
N GLY A 197 -19.27 -6.09 26.30
CA GLY A 197 -18.54 -4.96 25.76
C GLY A 197 -17.73 -4.26 26.85
N PHE A 198 -16.76 -3.47 26.41
CA PHE A 198 -15.91 -2.64 27.26
C PHE A 198 -15.69 -1.32 26.56
N VAL A 199 -15.82 -0.21 27.29
CA VAL A 199 -15.52 1.12 26.81
C VAL A 199 -14.53 1.71 27.80
N SER A 200 -13.33 2.06 27.33
CA SER A 200 -12.31 2.63 28.19
C SER A 200 -12.66 4.07 28.54
N GLU A 201 -12.33 4.47 29.77
CA GLU A 201 -12.27 5.87 30.15
C GLU A 201 -11.38 6.65 29.16
N GLY A 202 -11.76 7.89 28.85
CA GLY A 202 -11.06 8.71 27.87
C GLY A 202 -11.49 8.47 26.41
N SER A 203 -12.35 7.48 26.12
CA SER A 203 -12.81 7.22 24.75
C SER A 203 -13.57 8.40 24.16
N LEU A 204 -13.22 8.78 22.94
CA LEU A 204 -13.95 9.75 22.12
C LEU A 204 -14.99 9.02 21.26
N LEU A 205 -16.26 9.11 21.63
CA LEU A 205 -17.36 8.43 20.91
C LEU A 205 -18.02 9.32 19.84
N GLY A 206 -17.94 10.65 20.00
CA GLY A 206 -18.43 11.61 19.02
C GLY A 206 -17.71 11.45 17.68
N ARG A 207 -18.45 11.57 16.57
CA ARG A 207 -17.91 11.49 15.20
C ARG A 207 -18.06 12.83 14.51
N ASP A 208 -17.03 13.23 13.78
CA ASP A 208 -17.10 14.41 12.94
C ASP A 208 -18.08 14.17 11.77
N GLY A 209 -18.93 15.16 11.49
CA GLY A 209 -20.14 15.03 10.68
C GLY A 209 -19.85 14.50 9.27
N GLY A 210 -20.46 13.36 8.92
CA GLY A 210 -20.29 12.73 7.61
C GLY A 210 -18.96 11.98 7.42
N THR A 211 -18.15 11.85 8.48
CA THR A 211 -16.89 11.10 8.46
C THR A 211 -16.91 9.96 9.48
N ASP A 212 -15.88 9.12 9.41
CA ASP A 212 -15.56 8.14 10.44
C ASP A 212 -14.36 8.64 11.26
N LEU A 213 -14.17 9.94 11.49
CA LEU A 213 -13.12 10.46 12.37
C LEU A 213 -13.71 10.83 13.74
N PRO A 214 -12.92 10.76 14.84
CA PRO A 214 -13.35 11.32 16.11
C PRO A 214 -13.64 12.82 15.98
N ASP A 215 -14.71 13.30 16.62
CA ASP A 215 -14.93 14.74 16.78
C ASP A 215 -13.95 15.27 17.82
N TYR A 216 -12.86 15.86 17.35
CA TYR A 216 -11.85 16.50 18.20
C TYR A 216 -12.26 17.92 18.68
N GLY A 217 -13.35 18.48 18.14
CA GLY A 217 -13.84 19.82 18.49
C GLY A 217 -14.79 19.81 19.69
N GLN A 218 -15.59 18.76 19.82
CA GLN A 218 -16.49 18.53 20.98
C GLN A 218 -15.92 17.45 21.90
N ASP A 219 -14.69 17.68 22.37
CA ASP A 219 -13.79 16.77 23.13
C ASP A 219 -14.38 16.28 24.48
N GLN A 220 -15.57 15.68 24.46
CA GLN A 220 -16.23 15.05 25.59
C GLN A 220 -15.76 13.60 25.68
N ALA A 221 -14.54 13.46 26.19
CA ALA A 221 -14.03 12.16 26.59
C ALA A 221 -14.95 11.56 27.66
N LEU A 222 -15.23 10.26 27.52
CA LEU A 222 -15.98 9.53 28.54
C LEU A 222 -15.25 9.59 29.89
N SER A 223 -15.92 10.14 30.90
CA SER A 223 -15.57 10.01 32.32
C SER A 223 -16.61 9.12 32.98
N VAL A 224 -16.16 8.16 33.79
CA VAL A 224 -17.01 7.16 34.47
C VAL A 224 -16.84 7.27 35.98
#